data_AF-A0A920BQ76-F1
#
_entry.id   AF-A0A920BQ76-F1
#
_cell.length_a   1.000
_cell.length_b   1.000
_cell.length_c   1.000
_cell.angle_alpha   90.00
_cell.angle_beta   90.00
_cell.angle_gamma   90.00
#
_symmetry.space_group_name_H-M   'P 1'
#
loop_
_entity.id
_entity.type
_entity.pdbx_description
1 polymer ?
#
loop_
_entity_poly.entity_id
_entity_poly.type
_entity_poly.pdbx_seq_one_letter_code
_entity_poly.pdbx_strand_id
1 'polypeptide(L)'
;MDQPWYQEENAAQVKALKDRYATYDWGREDPLPAFNLPYEEWFTELPMNFHDDLHTKPDVHRRFMHEMSRSNGYLDPNDHAKWIRLLDYYLKLHQMSDESLSLILSALDDTKAWDNTIVIFTADHGDQCGSHGLRSKGPWNYEETMRIPLYVVAPGITKPGTVSDAMMSPVDLAATICELGGIDSEDAKLPGQSMLPYLVGPK
;
A
#
# COMPACT_ATOMS: atom_id res chain seq x y z
N MET A 1 13.61 -7.08 15.50
CA MET A 1 14.56 -6.39 16.41
C MET A 1 13.91 -5.93 17.70
N ASP A 2 12.61 -5.78 17.72
CA ASP A 2 11.88 -5.00 18.73
C ASP A 2 11.41 -5.91 19.87
N GLN A 3 11.50 -7.23 19.64
CA GLN A 3 11.24 -8.27 20.62
C GLN A 3 12.44 -8.42 21.58
N PRO A 4 12.21 -8.51 22.90
CA PRO A 4 13.29 -8.58 23.89
C PRO A 4 14.29 -9.73 23.66
N TRP A 5 13.78 -10.93 23.38
CA TRP A 5 14.59 -12.14 23.14
C TRP A 5 15.57 -11.98 21.96
N TYR A 6 15.12 -11.32 20.88
CA TYR A 6 15.94 -11.11 19.69
C TYR A 6 17.07 -10.10 19.95
N GLN A 7 16.83 -9.09 20.80
CA GLN A 7 17.83 -8.08 21.17
C GLN A 7 18.95 -8.68 22.02
N GLU A 8 18.61 -9.62 22.90
CA GLU A 8 19.57 -10.34 23.73
C GLU A 8 20.45 -11.28 22.89
N GLU A 9 19.84 -12.10 22.03
CA GLU A 9 20.57 -13.08 21.22
C GLU A 9 21.40 -12.47 20.09
N ASN A 10 20.98 -11.31 19.55
CA ASN A 10 21.58 -10.70 18.37
C ASN A 10 22.15 -9.30 18.66
N ALA A 11 22.68 -9.09 19.87
CA ALA A 11 23.09 -7.79 20.37
C ALA A 11 24.04 -7.01 19.43
N ALA A 12 25.02 -7.69 18.82
CA ALA A 12 25.96 -7.06 17.88
C ALA A 12 25.29 -6.59 16.59
N GLN A 13 24.35 -7.38 16.05
CA GLN A 13 23.59 -7.04 14.85
C GLN A 13 22.59 -5.92 15.13
N VAL A 14 21.89 -5.97 16.26
CA VAL A 14 20.97 -4.93 16.72
C VAL A 14 21.72 -3.62 16.97
N LYS A 15 22.92 -3.68 17.56
CA LYS A 15 23.78 -2.51 17.72
C LYS A 15 24.22 -1.95 16.38
N ALA A 16 24.71 -2.77 15.45
CA ALA A 16 25.10 -2.32 14.12
C ALA A 16 23.93 -1.68 13.34
N LEU A 17 22.72 -2.23 13.49
CA LEU A 17 21.49 -1.67 12.93
C LEU A 17 21.11 -0.36 13.61
N LYS A 18 21.15 -0.25 14.95
CA LYS A 18 20.90 1.00 15.69
C LYS A 18 21.91 2.09 15.36
N ASP A 19 23.19 1.73 15.24
CA ASP A 19 24.27 2.65 14.83
C ASP A 19 24.02 3.13 13.38
N ARG A 20 23.62 2.21 12.48
CA ARG A 20 23.19 2.56 11.12
C ARG A 20 21.92 3.41 11.10
N TYR A 21 20.96 3.16 11.99
CA TYR A 21 19.75 3.98 12.10
C TYR A 21 20.05 5.37 12.66
N ALA A 22 21.01 5.49 13.57
CA ALA A 22 21.48 6.77 14.09
C ALA A 22 22.25 7.58 13.03
N THR A 23 22.86 6.93 12.03
CA THR A 23 23.39 7.62 10.83
C THR A 23 22.30 8.04 9.84
N TYR A 24 21.08 7.52 9.97
CA TYR A 24 19.93 8.14 9.34
C TYR A 24 19.47 9.32 10.18
N ASP A 25 20.31 10.34 10.25
CA ASP A 25 19.80 11.69 10.42
C ASP A 25 18.94 11.97 9.18
N TRP A 26 17.63 11.86 9.33
CA TRP A 26 16.68 12.28 8.31
C TRP A 26 16.35 13.78 8.44
N GLY A 27 17.23 14.58 9.06
CA GLY A 27 17.30 16.05 8.97
C GLY A 27 17.56 16.54 7.55
N ARG A 28 16.80 16.00 6.59
CA ARG A 28 16.84 16.35 5.20
C ARG A 28 16.26 17.76 5.07
N GLU A 29 16.96 18.61 4.34
CA GLU A 29 16.40 19.89 3.88
C GLU A 29 15.15 19.69 3.01
N ASP A 30 15.09 18.56 2.27
CA ASP A 30 13.92 18.14 1.52
C ASP A 30 13.24 16.93 2.21
N PRO A 31 12.01 17.08 2.75
CA PRO A 31 11.27 16.01 3.41
C PRO A 31 10.77 14.93 2.43
N LEU A 32 10.99 15.11 1.12
CA LEU A 32 10.69 14.11 0.09
C LEU A 32 11.83 13.08 -0.04
N PRO A 33 11.52 11.85 -0.48
CA PRO A 33 12.55 10.88 -0.88
C PRO A 33 13.51 11.50 -1.91
N ALA A 34 14.81 11.24 -1.75
CA ALA A 34 15.79 11.59 -2.79
C ALA A 34 15.44 10.78 -4.03
N PHE A 35 14.75 11.41 -4.98
CA PHE A 35 14.31 10.78 -6.20
C PHE A 35 15.00 11.46 -7.38
N ASN A 36 15.98 10.75 -7.92
CA ASN A 36 16.84 11.26 -8.99
C ASN A 36 16.42 10.74 -10.37
N LEU A 37 15.30 10.03 -10.45
CA LEU A 37 14.75 9.59 -11.73
C LEU A 37 13.90 10.71 -12.33
N PRO A 38 13.94 10.89 -13.65
CA PRO A 38 13.00 11.78 -14.32
C PRO A 38 11.58 11.26 -14.10
N TYR A 39 10.68 12.18 -13.75
CA TYR A 39 9.24 11.95 -13.71
C TYR A 39 8.56 13.07 -14.48
N GLU A 40 7.40 12.74 -15.04
CA GLU A 40 6.53 13.71 -15.68
C GLU A 40 5.68 14.41 -14.62
N GLU A 41 5.37 15.69 -14.85
CA GLU A 41 4.46 16.45 -14.00
C GLU A 41 3.02 16.23 -14.52
N TRP A 42 2.32 15.30 -13.89
CA TRP A 42 0.94 14.93 -14.22
C TRP A 42 -0.07 15.71 -13.39
N PHE A 43 0.26 15.99 -12.13
CA PHE A 43 -0.62 16.68 -11.21
C PHE A 43 -0.40 18.18 -11.27
N THR A 44 -1.50 18.94 -11.26
CA THR A 44 -1.49 20.41 -11.23
C THR A 44 -2.25 20.98 -10.04
N GLU A 45 -3.02 20.14 -9.34
CA GLU A 45 -3.89 20.50 -8.23
C GLU A 45 -3.71 19.51 -7.08
N LEU A 46 -3.94 19.99 -5.86
CA LEU A 46 -3.96 19.15 -4.66
C LEU A 46 -5.28 18.38 -4.56
N PRO A 47 -5.34 17.29 -3.77
CA PRO A 47 -6.60 16.60 -3.49
C PRO A 47 -7.66 17.56 -2.97
N MET A 48 -8.92 17.35 -3.36
CA MET A 48 -10.04 18.25 -3.03
C MET A 48 -10.20 18.49 -1.52
N ASN A 49 -9.86 17.48 -0.71
CA ASN A 49 -9.95 17.51 0.76
C ASN A 49 -8.62 17.89 1.43
N PHE A 50 -7.61 18.40 0.71
CA PHE A 50 -6.29 18.74 1.26
C PHE A 50 -6.37 19.73 2.43
N HIS A 51 -7.27 20.71 2.37
CA HIS A 51 -7.41 21.77 3.38
C HIS A 51 -8.41 21.45 4.50
N ASP A 52 -8.80 20.19 4.69
CA ASP A 52 -9.67 19.79 5.80
C ASP A 52 -9.07 20.20 7.16
N ASP A 53 -9.92 20.73 8.04
CA ASP A 53 -9.48 21.11 9.38
C ASP A 53 -9.31 19.88 10.29
N LEU A 54 -8.05 19.51 10.56
CA LEU A 54 -7.70 18.41 11.45
C LEU A 54 -8.10 18.64 12.92
N HIS A 55 -8.47 19.85 13.33
CA HIS A 55 -9.03 20.10 14.66
C HIS A 55 -10.46 19.59 14.81
N THR A 56 -11.16 19.34 13.70
CA THR A 56 -12.47 18.68 13.67
C THR A 56 -12.37 17.15 13.69
N LYS A 57 -11.17 16.60 13.63
CA LYS A 57 -10.89 15.16 13.52
C LYS A 57 -10.27 14.63 14.84
N PRO A 58 -10.19 13.30 15.03
CA PRO A 58 -9.50 12.71 16.17
C PRO A 58 -8.08 13.27 16.33
N ASP A 59 -7.69 13.57 17.57
CA ASP A 59 -6.43 14.23 17.90
C ASP A 59 -5.19 13.42 17.46
N VAL A 60 -5.33 12.10 17.37
CA VAL A 60 -4.31 11.18 16.89
C VAL A 60 -3.82 11.51 15.48
N HIS A 61 -4.64 12.12 14.61
CA HIS A 61 -4.19 12.54 13.27
C HIS A 61 -3.11 13.62 13.37
N ARG A 62 -3.35 14.66 14.19
CA ARG A 62 -2.39 15.75 14.42
C ARG A 62 -1.14 15.26 15.13
N ARG A 63 -1.28 14.35 16.11
CA ARG A 63 -0.13 13.73 16.80
C ARG A 63 0.72 12.89 15.85
N PHE A 64 0.09 12.11 14.97
CA PHE A 64 0.81 11.34 13.95
C PHE A 64 1.61 12.26 13.03
N MET A 65 1.03 13.36 12.56
CA MET A 65 1.74 14.34 11.72
C MET A 65 2.90 15.03 12.47
N HIS A 66 2.73 15.32 13.75
CA HIS A 66 3.82 15.83 14.58
C HIS A 66 4.99 14.83 14.66
N GLU A 67 4.71 13.57 14.96
CA GLU A 67 5.76 12.54 15.02
C GLU A 67 6.39 12.27 13.64
N MET A 68 5.58 12.23 12.58
CA MET A 68 6.06 12.10 11.20
C MET A 68 6.98 13.25 10.79
N SER A 69 6.71 14.47 11.25
CA SER A 69 7.56 15.63 10.97
C SER A 69 8.93 15.50 11.65
N ARG A 70 8.97 14.87 12.83
CA ARG A 70 10.22 14.59 13.56
C ARG A 70 11.03 13.47 12.92
N SER A 71 10.37 12.45 12.39
CA SER A 71 11.06 11.27 11.84
C SER A 71 11.39 11.38 10.36
N ASN A 72 10.53 12.04 9.56
CA ASN A 72 10.57 12.05 8.10
C ASN A 72 10.66 13.47 7.52
N GLY A 73 11.01 14.46 8.34
CA GLY A 73 11.10 15.87 7.95
C GLY A 73 9.75 16.57 7.87
N TYR A 74 9.71 17.86 8.18
CA TYR A 74 8.51 18.68 8.10
C TYR A 74 8.22 19.09 6.65
N LEU A 75 7.03 18.77 6.15
CA LEU A 75 6.54 19.25 4.86
C LEU A 75 5.52 20.37 5.11
N ASP A 76 5.88 21.60 4.74
CA ASP A 76 5.02 22.77 4.95
C ASP A 76 3.71 22.61 4.15
N PRO A 77 2.54 22.63 4.80
CA PRO A 77 1.25 22.58 4.11
C PRO A 77 1.05 23.70 3.08
N ASN A 78 1.75 24.84 3.22
CA ASN A 78 1.66 25.96 2.28
C ASN A 78 2.58 25.80 1.06
N ASP A 79 3.49 24.83 1.07
CA ASP A 79 4.37 24.53 -0.06
C ASP A 79 3.67 23.56 -1.03
N HIS A 80 2.63 24.06 -1.69
CA HIS A 80 1.79 23.26 -2.60
C HIS A 80 2.60 22.59 -3.71
N ALA A 81 3.67 23.25 -4.19
CA ALA A 81 4.55 22.70 -5.22
C ALA A 81 5.22 21.41 -4.76
N LYS A 82 5.69 21.34 -3.50
CA LYS A 82 6.25 20.09 -2.96
C LYS A 82 5.21 18.99 -2.78
N TRP A 83 3.98 19.34 -2.42
CA TRP A 83 2.89 18.36 -2.32
C TRP A 83 2.48 17.80 -3.68
N ILE A 84 2.39 18.65 -4.72
CA ILE A 84 2.15 18.20 -6.10
C ILE A 84 3.31 17.32 -6.57
N ARG A 85 4.56 17.73 -6.32
CA ARG A 85 5.74 16.92 -6.62
C ARG A 85 5.72 15.55 -5.94
N LEU A 86 5.20 15.46 -4.71
CA LEU A 86 5.02 14.18 -4.01
C LEU A 86 4.04 13.25 -4.77
N LEU A 87 2.97 13.80 -5.34
CA LEU A 87 2.00 13.05 -6.15
C LEU A 87 2.64 12.52 -7.44
N ASP A 88 3.36 13.37 -8.17
CA ASP A 88 4.04 12.97 -9.40
C ASP A 88 5.09 11.88 -9.14
N TYR A 89 5.84 12.03 -8.05
CA TYR A 89 6.77 11.03 -7.57
C TYR A 89 6.07 9.69 -7.29
N TYR A 90 4.97 9.72 -6.54
CA TYR A 90 4.22 8.52 -6.18
C TYR A 90 3.64 7.81 -7.42
N LEU A 91 3.14 8.58 -8.39
CA LEU A 91 2.71 8.05 -9.68
C LEU A 91 3.87 7.41 -10.45
N LYS A 92 5.05 8.01 -10.45
CA LYS A 92 6.22 7.41 -11.11
C LYS A 92 6.58 6.06 -10.49
N LEU A 93 6.47 5.91 -9.17
CA LEU A 93 6.66 4.61 -8.52
C LEU A 93 5.61 3.58 -8.97
N HIS A 94 4.35 3.98 -9.12
CA HIS A 94 3.32 3.11 -9.67
C HIS A 94 3.61 2.68 -11.10
N GLN A 95 4.04 3.59 -11.97
CA GLN A 95 4.45 3.25 -13.34
C GLN A 95 5.59 2.24 -13.36
N MET A 96 6.62 2.44 -12.53
CA MET A 96 7.75 1.48 -12.42
C MET A 96 7.30 0.12 -11.86
N SER A 97 6.34 0.11 -10.94
CA SER A 97 5.74 -1.13 -10.43
C SER A 97 4.94 -1.85 -11.51
N ASP A 98 4.20 -1.13 -12.34
CA ASP A 98 3.44 -1.67 -13.47
C ASP A 98 4.37 -2.26 -14.54
N GLU A 99 5.45 -1.56 -14.88
CA GLU A 99 6.52 -2.08 -15.76
C GLU A 99 7.10 -3.40 -15.22
N SER A 100 7.33 -3.47 -13.90
CA SER A 100 7.84 -4.68 -13.25
C SER A 100 6.82 -5.82 -13.25
N LEU A 101 5.54 -5.51 -13.06
CA LEU A 101 4.44 -6.47 -13.18
C LEU A 101 4.35 -7.02 -14.61
N SER A 102 4.52 -6.17 -15.62
CA SER A 102 4.51 -6.59 -17.02
C SER A 102 5.53 -7.69 -17.31
N LEU A 103 6.71 -7.67 -16.67
CA LEU A 103 7.71 -8.74 -16.81
C LEU A 103 7.20 -10.10 -16.31
N ILE A 104 6.47 -10.10 -15.19
CA ILE A 104 5.88 -11.32 -14.61
C ILE A 104 4.77 -11.84 -15.52
N LEU A 105 3.87 -10.96 -15.98
CA LEU A 105 2.76 -11.35 -16.83
C LEU A 105 3.23 -11.84 -18.21
N SER A 106 4.25 -11.21 -18.79
CA SER A 106 4.86 -11.64 -20.05
C SER A 106 5.48 -13.03 -19.92
N ALA A 107 6.08 -13.35 -18.77
CA ALA A 107 6.59 -14.70 -18.53
C ALA A 107 5.47 -15.76 -18.49
N LEU A 108 4.26 -15.42 -18.03
CA LEU A 108 3.10 -16.31 -18.11
C LEU A 108 2.63 -16.51 -19.56
N ASP A 109 2.68 -15.46 -20.39
CA ASP A 109 2.39 -15.54 -21.83
C ASP A 109 3.38 -16.47 -22.55
N ASP A 110 4.68 -16.22 -22.37
CA ASP A 110 5.76 -16.96 -23.04
C ASP A 110 5.75 -18.45 -22.68
N THR A 111 5.43 -18.75 -21.42
CA THR A 111 5.37 -20.12 -20.91
C THR A 111 4.01 -20.79 -21.13
N LYS A 112 3.01 -20.04 -21.62
CA LYS A 112 1.61 -20.50 -21.76
C LYS A 112 1.04 -21.06 -20.46
N ALA A 113 1.44 -20.49 -19.33
CA ALA A 113 1.09 -21.00 -17.99
C ALA A 113 -0.25 -20.46 -17.46
N TRP A 114 -0.91 -19.57 -18.21
CA TRP A 114 -2.16 -18.93 -17.80
C TRP A 114 -3.25 -19.90 -17.38
N ASP A 115 -3.44 -21.01 -18.10
CA ASP A 115 -4.51 -21.98 -17.80
C ASP A 115 -4.40 -22.64 -16.43
N ASN A 116 -3.22 -22.60 -15.80
CA ASN A 116 -2.94 -23.20 -14.50
C ASN A 116 -2.35 -22.21 -13.49
N THR A 117 -2.54 -20.90 -13.72
CA THR A 117 -2.03 -19.85 -12.84
C THR A 117 -3.15 -18.94 -12.41
N ILE A 118 -3.29 -18.76 -11.09
CA ILE A 118 -4.15 -17.75 -10.50
C ILE A 118 -3.30 -16.52 -10.19
N VAL A 119 -3.75 -15.35 -10.63
CA VAL A 119 -3.10 -14.06 -10.33
C VAL A 119 -4.02 -13.26 -9.42
N ILE A 120 -3.50 -12.85 -8.27
CA ILE A 120 -4.16 -11.93 -7.34
C ILE A 120 -3.23 -10.72 -7.18
N PHE A 121 -3.71 -9.54 -7.55
CA PHE A 121 -3.00 -8.27 -7.36
C PHE A 121 -3.75 -7.42 -6.35
N THR A 122 -3.05 -6.89 -5.36
CA THR A 122 -3.63 -6.06 -4.30
C THR A 122 -2.57 -5.17 -3.65
N ALA A 123 -2.98 -4.31 -2.72
CA ALA A 123 -2.09 -3.54 -1.84
C ALA A 123 -2.35 -3.89 -0.36
N ASP A 124 -1.43 -3.59 0.54
CA ASP A 124 -1.67 -3.75 1.99
C ASP A 124 -2.44 -2.56 2.58
N HIS A 125 -2.27 -1.37 1.99
CA HIS A 125 -3.01 -0.14 2.25
C HIS A 125 -2.78 0.87 1.10
N GLY A 126 -3.56 1.95 1.09
CA GLY A 126 -3.28 3.14 0.27
C GLY A 126 -2.44 4.19 1.00
N ASP A 127 -2.39 5.41 0.48
CA ASP A 127 -1.67 6.55 1.07
C ASP A 127 -2.58 7.77 1.05
N GLN A 128 -2.49 8.62 2.07
CA GLN A 128 -3.23 9.87 2.07
C GLN A 128 -2.82 10.78 0.91
N CYS A 129 -1.56 10.75 0.47
CA CYS A 129 -1.10 11.51 -0.70
C CYS A 129 -1.51 13.00 -0.66
N GLY A 130 -1.52 13.64 0.52
CA GLY A 130 -1.96 15.02 0.71
C GLY A 130 -3.44 15.17 1.09
N SER A 131 -4.26 14.13 0.96
CA SER A 131 -5.65 14.16 1.42
C SER A 131 -5.70 14.53 2.90
N HIS A 132 -6.61 15.43 3.26
CA HIS A 132 -6.71 16.02 4.60
C HIS A 132 -5.42 16.70 5.13
N GLY A 133 -4.49 17.06 4.25
CA GLY A 133 -3.18 17.60 4.64
C GLY A 133 -2.28 16.54 5.30
N LEU A 134 -2.60 15.26 5.09
CA LEU A 134 -1.92 14.11 5.66
C LEU A 134 -1.06 13.43 4.58
N ARG A 135 -0.06 12.67 5.02
CA ARG A 135 0.75 11.79 4.16
C ARG A 135 0.93 10.43 4.83
N SER A 136 1.24 9.42 4.04
CA SER A 136 1.43 8.05 4.48
C SER A 136 0.14 7.37 4.95
N LYS A 137 0.29 6.32 5.74
CA LYS A 137 -0.74 5.43 6.28
C LYS A 137 -0.72 5.47 7.81
N GLY A 138 -1.41 6.46 8.36
CA GLY A 138 -1.51 6.67 9.79
C GLY A 138 -2.69 5.91 10.43
N PRO A 139 -3.02 6.22 11.69
CA PRO A 139 -4.06 5.55 12.47
C PRO A 139 -5.46 6.09 12.13
N TRP A 140 -5.80 6.20 10.84
CA TRP A 140 -7.06 6.71 10.34
C TRP A 140 -7.80 5.69 9.48
N ASN A 141 -9.10 5.90 9.30
CA ASN A 141 -10.00 5.01 8.54
C ASN A 141 -10.60 5.75 7.33
N TYR A 142 -9.77 6.49 6.60
CA TYR A 142 -10.17 7.17 5.36
C TYR A 142 -10.08 6.21 4.16
N GLU A 143 -10.90 6.44 3.13
CA GLU A 143 -10.92 5.59 1.94
C GLU A 143 -9.55 5.56 1.24
N GLU A 144 -8.84 6.69 1.21
CA GLU A 144 -7.53 6.83 0.59
C GLU A 144 -6.48 5.87 1.17
N THR A 145 -6.66 5.43 2.43
CA THR A 145 -5.78 4.43 3.05
C THR A 145 -6.41 3.05 3.10
N MET A 146 -7.74 2.95 3.28
CA MET A 146 -8.41 1.67 3.53
C MET A 146 -8.94 0.98 2.27
N ARG A 147 -9.32 1.74 1.23
CA ARG A 147 -9.91 1.21 0.00
C ARG A 147 -8.80 0.93 -1.02
N ILE A 148 -8.29 -0.30 -0.94
CA ILE A 148 -7.20 -0.80 -1.79
C ILE A 148 -7.71 -1.44 -3.08
N PRO A 149 -6.88 -1.49 -4.15
CA PRO A 149 -7.20 -2.28 -5.34
C PRO A 149 -7.19 -3.77 -5.03
N LEU A 150 -8.07 -4.53 -5.68
CA LEU A 150 -8.02 -5.99 -5.73
C LEU A 150 -8.43 -6.46 -7.13
N TYR A 151 -7.49 -7.10 -7.83
CA TYR A 151 -7.74 -7.75 -9.12
C TYR A 151 -7.44 -9.24 -9.00
N VAL A 152 -8.35 -10.06 -9.53
CA VAL A 152 -8.21 -11.52 -9.51
C VAL A 152 -8.43 -12.06 -10.91
N VAL A 153 -7.48 -12.87 -11.38
CA VAL A 153 -7.60 -13.72 -12.56
C VAL A 153 -7.47 -15.16 -12.09
N ALA A 154 -8.57 -15.91 -12.19
CA ALA A 154 -8.62 -17.33 -11.89
C ALA A 154 -9.21 -18.09 -13.10
N PRO A 155 -8.39 -18.87 -13.83
CA PRO A 155 -8.82 -19.60 -15.04
C PRO A 155 -10.05 -20.48 -14.78
N GLY A 156 -11.04 -20.40 -15.67
CA GLY A 156 -12.30 -21.14 -15.53
C GLY A 156 -13.26 -20.63 -14.43
N ILE A 157 -12.86 -19.63 -13.64
CA ILE A 157 -13.64 -19.06 -12.54
C ILE A 157 -14.03 -17.62 -12.87
N THR A 158 -13.05 -16.74 -13.03
CA THR A 158 -13.29 -15.30 -13.28
C THR A 158 -13.62 -15.03 -14.74
N LYS A 159 -14.47 -14.02 -14.99
CA LYS A 159 -14.78 -13.53 -16.34
C LYS A 159 -14.11 -12.17 -16.59
N PRO A 160 -13.40 -11.98 -17.72
CA PRO A 160 -12.76 -10.70 -18.04
C PRO A 160 -13.74 -9.52 -17.98
N GLY A 161 -13.29 -8.40 -17.42
CA GLY A 161 -14.08 -7.17 -17.32
C GLY A 161 -15.21 -7.19 -16.30
N THR A 162 -15.34 -8.26 -15.50
CA THR A 162 -16.30 -8.31 -14.40
C THR A 162 -15.86 -7.42 -13.24
N VAL A 163 -16.80 -6.68 -12.67
CA VAL A 163 -16.61 -5.82 -11.50
C VAL A 163 -17.61 -6.26 -10.44
N SER A 164 -17.20 -6.19 -9.17
CA SER A 164 -18.03 -6.52 -8.01
C SER A 164 -17.93 -5.40 -6.98
N ASP A 165 -19.07 -4.97 -6.46
CA ASP A 165 -19.16 -4.01 -5.34
C ASP A 165 -19.31 -4.73 -3.99
N ALA A 166 -19.07 -6.04 -3.95
CA ALA A 166 -19.11 -6.80 -2.70
C ALA A 166 -18.05 -6.27 -1.72
N MET A 167 -18.45 -6.14 -0.45
CA MET A 167 -17.55 -5.74 0.61
C MET A 167 -16.55 -6.86 0.88
N MET A 168 -15.26 -6.54 0.83
CA MET A 168 -14.16 -7.48 1.02
C MET A 168 -13.12 -6.88 1.95
N SER A 169 -12.38 -7.75 2.63
CA SER A 169 -11.27 -7.37 3.50
C SER A 169 -10.02 -8.19 3.15
N PRO A 170 -8.79 -7.67 3.33
CA PRO A 170 -7.57 -8.45 3.12
C PRO A 170 -7.51 -9.77 3.91
N VAL A 171 -8.23 -9.88 5.03
CA VAL A 171 -8.30 -11.11 5.83
C VAL A 171 -8.99 -12.26 5.08
N ASP A 172 -9.83 -11.95 4.10
CA ASP A 172 -10.59 -12.89 3.27
C ASP A 172 -9.71 -13.59 2.23
N LEU A 173 -8.55 -13.01 1.90
CA LEU A 173 -7.63 -13.55 0.90
C LEU A 173 -7.12 -14.94 1.27
N ALA A 174 -6.83 -15.18 2.56
CA ALA A 174 -6.33 -16.49 2.99
C ALA A 174 -7.34 -17.61 2.72
N ALA A 175 -8.60 -17.41 3.12
CA ALA A 175 -9.67 -18.37 2.88
C ALA A 175 -9.94 -18.57 1.38
N THR A 176 -9.91 -17.47 0.62
CA THR A 176 -10.08 -17.49 -0.83
C THR A 176 -8.99 -18.28 -1.54
N ILE A 177 -7.72 -18.10 -1.16
CA ILE A 177 -6.58 -18.82 -1.74
C ILE A 177 -6.67 -20.32 -1.42
N CYS A 178 -7.08 -20.69 -0.21
CA CYS A 178 -7.31 -22.09 0.14
C CYS A 178 -8.33 -22.75 -0.80
N GLU A 179 -9.51 -22.14 -0.96
CA GLU A 179 -10.57 -22.70 -1.81
C GLU A 179 -10.19 -22.72 -3.29
N LEU A 180 -9.51 -21.69 -3.78
CA LEU A 180 -8.96 -21.65 -5.13
C LEU A 180 -7.92 -22.76 -5.36
N GLY A 181 -7.20 -23.17 -4.30
CA GLY A 181 -6.30 -24.32 -4.30
C GLY A 181 -6.98 -25.67 -4.07
N GLY A 182 -8.32 -25.72 -3.97
CA GLY A 182 -9.08 -26.94 -3.71
C GLY A 182 -9.05 -27.43 -2.26
N ILE A 183 -8.66 -26.56 -1.32
CA ILE A 183 -8.65 -26.84 0.12
C ILE A 183 -9.90 -26.19 0.73
N ASP A 184 -10.66 -26.95 1.51
CA ASP A 184 -11.77 -26.41 2.27
C ASP A 184 -11.27 -25.38 3.29
N SER A 185 -11.74 -24.14 3.17
CA SER A 185 -11.30 -23.05 4.06
C SER A 185 -11.83 -23.21 5.50
N GLU A 186 -12.92 -23.96 5.70
CA GLU A 186 -13.47 -24.25 7.03
C GLU A 186 -12.52 -25.12 7.85
N ASP A 187 -11.83 -26.08 7.20
CA ASP A 187 -10.83 -26.95 7.84
C ASP A 187 -9.62 -26.16 8.35
N ALA A 188 -9.28 -25.06 7.67
CA ALA A 188 -8.14 -24.20 7.97
C ALA A 188 -8.40 -23.22 9.13
N LYS A 189 -9.65 -23.09 9.62
CA LYS A 189 -10.07 -22.19 10.71
C LYS A 189 -9.58 -20.74 10.53
N LEU A 190 -9.63 -20.26 9.29
CA LEU A 190 -9.20 -18.92 8.94
C LEU A 190 -10.24 -17.87 9.39
N PRO A 191 -9.82 -16.65 9.79
CA PRO A 191 -10.72 -15.64 10.32
C PRO A 191 -11.54 -14.91 9.24
N GLY A 192 -11.10 -14.96 7.98
CA GLY A 192 -11.79 -14.36 6.84
C GLY A 192 -12.78 -15.32 6.17
N GLN A 193 -13.59 -14.80 5.27
CA GLN A 193 -14.55 -15.56 4.46
C GLN A 193 -14.07 -15.65 3.02
N SER A 194 -14.15 -16.82 2.40
CA SER A 194 -13.76 -16.96 1.00
C SER A 194 -14.61 -16.08 0.09
N MET A 195 -13.92 -15.37 -0.81
CA MET A 195 -14.54 -14.51 -1.82
C MET A 195 -14.92 -15.27 -3.09
N LEU A 196 -14.61 -16.57 -3.17
CA LEU A 196 -14.87 -17.41 -4.35
C LEU A 196 -16.30 -17.25 -4.92
N PRO A 197 -17.38 -17.18 -4.10
CA PRO A 197 -18.74 -16.97 -4.62
C PRO A 197 -18.93 -15.67 -5.41
N TYR A 198 -18.08 -14.66 -5.19
CA TYR A 198 -18.13 -13.37 -5.86
C TYR A 198 -17.21 -13.31 -7.09
N LEU A 199 -16.27 -14.25 -7.24
CA LEU A 199 -15.35 -14.31 -8.38
C LEU A 199 -16.00 -14.91 -9.64
N VAL A 200 -16.98 -15.80 -9.47
CA VAL A 200 -17.70 -16.49 -10.58
C VAL A 200 -18.71 -15.59 -11.32
N GLY A 201 -19.01 -14.41 -10.79
CA GLY A 201 -19.90 -13.41 -11.37
C GLY A 201 -20.71 -12.67 -10.30
N PRO A 202 -21.20 -11.45 -10.58
CA PRO A 202 -21.94 -10.66 -9.61
C PRO A 202 -23.29 -11.31 -9.28
N LYS A 203 -23.69 -11.21 -8.02
CA LYS A 203 -25.11 -11.24 -7.65
C LYS A 203 -25.69 -9.84 -7.78
#